data_AF-W4V6A4-F1
#
_entry.id   AF-W4V6A4-F1
#
_cell.length_a   1.000
_cell.length_b   1.000
_cell.length_c   1.000
_cell.angle_alpha   90.00
_cell.angle_beta   90.00
_cell.angle_gamma   90.00
#
_symmetry.space_group_name_H-M   'P 1'
#
loop_
_entity.id
_entity.type
_entity.pdbx_description
1 polymer ?
#
loop_
_entity_poly.entity_id
_entity_poly.type
_entity_poly.pdbx_seq_one_letter_code
_entity_poly.pdbx_strand_id
1 'polypeptide(L)'
;MSILESALQDANKDNRVKYGLSEKEAEKKYKKYGPNVLAEKKKISPFKILIAQFSDFMVLILLASTLVSAFMGELTEAITIVSIVILNALMGFIQEYRTEKTMERLKGWQRRQLKW
;
A
#
# COMPACT_ATOMS: atom_id res chain seq x y z
N MET A 1 5.26 10.36 -31.15
CA MET A 1 5.11 11.69 -31.78
C MET A 1 3.80 12.38 -31.40
N SER A 2 2.63 11.74 -31.40
CA SER A 2 1.34 12.40 -31.04
C SER A 2 1.17 12.80 -29.57
N ILE A 3 1.71 12.03 -28.62
CA ILE A 3 1.63 12.38 -27.18
C ILE A 3 2.50 13.60 -26.85
N LEU A 4 3.65 13.73 -27.53
CA LEU A 4 4.54 14.87 -27.39
C LEU A 4 3.89 16.14 -27.95
N GLU A 5 3.20 16.07 -29.08
CA GLU A 5 2.41 17.22 -29.59
C GLU A 5 1.26 17.61 -28.65
N SER A 6 0.50 16.65 -28.10
CA SER A 6 -0.55 16.97 -27.13
C SER A 6 0.00 17.60 -25.84
N ALA A 7 1.15 17.12 -25.36
CA ALA A 7 1.82 17.67 -24.18
C ALA A 7 2.42 19.06 -24.45
N LEU A 8 2.94 19.30 -25.65
CA LEU A 8 3.43 20.61 -26.08
C LEU A 8 2.29 21.60 -26.32
N GLN A 9 1.11 21.14 -26.76
CA GLN A 9 -0.09 21.97 -26.91
C GLN A 9 -0.68 22.36 -25.55
N ASP A 10 -0.61 21.48 -24.55
CA ASP A 10 -0.93 21.80 -23.16
C ASP A 10 0.11 22.76 -22.54
N ALA A 11 1.40 22.60 -22.85
CA ALA A 11 2.46 23.51 -22.41
C ALA A 11 2.42 24.90 -23.07
N ASN A 12 1.90 25.02 -24.30
CA ASN A 12 1.70 26.34 -24.94
C ASN A 12 0.41 27.03 -24.46
N LYS A 13 -0.43 26.34 -23.69
CA LYS A 13 -1.60 26.88 -22.99
C LYS A 13 -1.24 27.44 -21.60
N ASP A 14 0.04 27.66 -21.32
CA ASP A 14 0.54 28.16 -20.04
C ASP A 14 0.57 29.70 -19.95
N ASN A 15 -0.06 30.40 -20.91
CA ASN A 15 -0.38 31.82 -20.74
C ASN A 15 -1.58 32.04 -19.78
N ARG A 16 -2.11 30.96 -19.19
CA ARG A 16 -3.13 30.98 -18.12
C ARG A 16 -2.53 31.03 -16.70
N VAL A 17 -1.21 31.10 -16.55
CA VAL A 17 -0.56 31.15 -15.23
C VAL A 17 -0.95 32.43 -14.44
N LYS A 18 -1.52 33.46 -15.10
CA LYS A 18 -2.01 34.68 -14.44
C LYS A 18 -3.43 34.60 -13.87
N TYR A 19 -4.28 33.70 -14.36
CA TYR A 19 -5.67 33.54 -13.90
C TYR A 19 -5.96 32.04 -13.90
N GLY A 20 -6.17 31.46 -12.71
CA GLY A 20 -6.35 30.01 -12.54
C GLY A 20 -7.48 29.37 -13.37
N LEU A 21 -7.82 28.12 -13.08
CA LEU A 21 -8.88 27.40 -13.79
C LEU A 21 -10.23 28.15 -13.71
N SER A 22 -10.91 28.28 -14.86
CA SER A 22 -12.30 28.74 -14.88
C SER A 22 -13.20 27.71 -14.20
N GLU A 23 -14.24 28.16 -13.51
CA GLU A 23 -15.19 27.30 -12.77
C GLU A 23 -15.76 26.17 -13.63
N LYS A 24 -16.08 26.45 -14.91
CA LYS A 24 -16.56 25.44 -15.87
C LYS A 24 -15.51 24.38 -16.20
N GLU A 25 -14.23 24.76 -16.28
CA GLU A 25 -13.14 23.82 -16.51
C GLU A 25 -12.81 23.02 -15.24
N ALA A 26 -12.92 23.64 -14.06
CA ALA A 26 -12.77 22.98 -12.77
C ALA A 26 -13.86 21.91 -12.57
N GLU A 27 -15.13 22.23 -12.83
CA GLU A 27 -16.24 21.27 -12.72
C GLU A 27 -16.09 20.11 -13.71
N LYS A 28 -15.69 20.40 -14.94
CA LYS A 28 -15.42 19.37 -15.96
C LYS A 28 -14.29 18.44 -15.53
N LYS A 29 -13.22 18.96 -14.92
CA LYS A 29 -12.13 18.15 -14.37
C LYS A 29 -12.58 17.36 -13.14
N TYR A 30 -13.35 17.96 -12.24
CA TYR A 30 -13.90 17.28 -11.06
C TYR A 30 -14.78 16.08 -11.43
N LYS A 31 -15.66 16.24 -12.43
CA LYS A 31 -16.50 15.15 -12.94
C LYS A 31 -15.69 14.03 -13.60
N LYS A 32 -14.58 14.36 -14.26
CA LYS A 32 -13.74 13.40 -14.98
C LYS A 32 -12.79 12.62 -14.06
N TYR A 33 -12.17 13.29 -13.10
CA TYR A 33 -11.12 12.71 -12.25
C TYR A 33 -11.61 12.37 -10.83
N GLY A 34 -12.78 12.88 -10.44
CA GLY A 34 -13.30 12.73 -9.09
C GLY A 34 -12.56 13.60 -8.07
N PRO A 35 -12.92 13.47 -6.78
CA PRO A 35 -12.23 14.16 -5.71
C PRO A 35 -10.78 13.64 -5.59
N ASN A 36 -9.81 14.55 -5.49
CA ASN A 36 -8.40 14.22 -5.31
C ASN A 36 -8.11 13.77 -3.86
N VAL A 37 -8.70 12.65 -3.45
CA VAL A 37 -8.57 12.09 -2.10
C VAL A 37 -7.83 10.76 -2.20
N LEU A 38 -6.76 10.62 -1.41
CA LEU A 38 -6.01 9.38 -1.27
C LEU A 38 -6.91 8.29 -0.67
N ALA A 39 -7.17 7.23 -1.44
CA ALA A 39 -7.96 6.09 -0.99
C ALA A 39 -7.32 5.44 0.25
N GLU A 40 -8.11 5.21 1.30
CA GLU A 40 -7.65 4.50 2.48
C GLU A 40 -7.45 3.03 2.14
N LYS A 41 -6.19 2.56 2.26
CA LYS A 41 -5.90 1.13 2.16
C LYS A 41 -6.59 0.43 3.32
N LYS A 42 -7.38 -0.61 3.01
CA LYS A 42 -7.98 -1.48 4.04
C LYS A 42 -6.86 -2.07 4.88
N LYS A 43 -6.93 -1.88 6.21
CA LYS A 43 -6.03 -2.51 7.18
C LYS A 43 -5.99 -4.01 6.90
N ILE A 44 -4.82 -4.56 6.57
CA ILE A 44 -4.69 -6.00 6.39
C ILE A 44 -4.66 -6.61 7.80
N SER A 45 -5.70 -7.36 8.17
CA SER A 45 -5.76 -7.97 9.50
C SER A 45 -4.62 -8.97 9.72
N PRO A 46 -4.01 -9.00 10.92
CA PRO A 46 -2.96 -9.97 11.27
C PRO A 46 -3.37 -11.42 11.01
N PHE A 47 -4.64 -11.76 11.27
CA PHE A 47 -5.20 -13.08 11.00
C PHE A 47 -5.17 -13.46 9.52
N LYS A 48 -5.37 -12.48 8.62
CA LYS A 48 -5.29 -12.70 7.17
C LYS A 48 -3.85 -12.93 6.71
N ILE A 49 -2.87 -12.27 7.34
CA ILE A 49 -1.44 -12.48 7.08
C ILE A 49 -1.04 -13.89 7.53
N LEU A 50 -1.51 -14.32 8.70
CA LEU A 50 -1.26 -15.67 9.23
C LEU A 50 -1.77 -16.75 8.26
N ILE A 51 -3.02 -16.64 7.80
CA ILE A 51 -3.59 -17.61 6.85
C ILE A 51 -2.84 -17.59 5.51
N ALA A 52 -2.44 -16.40 5.04
CA ALA A 52 -1.67 -16.28 3.80
C ALA A 52 -0.31 -16.98 3.90
N GLN A 53 0.33 -17.01 5.08
CA GLN A 53 1.59 -17.74 5.28
C GLN A 53 1.44 -19.25 5.09
N PHE A 54 0.30 -19.85 5.48
CA PHE A 54 0.06 -21.28 5.23
C PHE A 54 -0.17 -21.62 3.75
N SER A 55 -0.45 -20.62 2.92
CA SER A 55 -0.59 -20.78 1.46
C SER A 55 0.73 -20.59 0.71
N ASP A 56 1.80 -20.21 1.41
CA ASP A 56 3.12 -20.04 0.83
C ASP A 56 3.77 -21.41 0.56
N PHE A 57 4.26 -21.60 -0.66
CA PHE A 57 4.88 -22.85 -1.09
C PHE A 57 6.06 -23.25 -0.19
N MET A 58 6.84 -22.27 0.31
CA MET A 58 7.95 -22.52 1.22
C MET A 58 7.46 -23.05 2.58
N VAL A 59 6.34 -22.53 3.08
CA VAL A 59 5.74 -22.96 4.34
C VAL A 59 5.16 -24.36 4.23
N LEU A 60 4.56 -24.72 3.09
CA LEU A 60 4.10 -26.09 2.83
C LEU A 60 5.26 -27.11 2.87
N ILE A 61 6.42 -26.76 2.32
CA ILE A 61 7.62 -27.59 2.40
C ILE A 61 8.08 -27.76 3.86
N LEU A 62 8.11 -26.68 4.65
CA LEU A 62 8.47 -26.73 6.07
C LEU A 62 7.47 -27.56 6.89
N LEU A 63 6.17 -27.47 6.60
CA LEU A 63 5.13 -28.31 7.21
C LEU A 63 5.35 -29.79 6.91
N ALA A 64 5.69 -30.14 5.67
CA ALA A 64 6.02 -31.49 5.28
C ALA A 64 7.30 -32.00 5.99
N SER A 65 8.35 -31.17 6.07
CA SER A 65 9.58 -31.48 6.85
C SER A 65 9.27 -31.72 8.32
N THR A 66 8.47 -30.83 8.92
CA THR A 66 8.07 -30.92 10.33
C THR A 66 7.26 -32.18 10.60
N LEU A 67 6.38 -32.60 9.68
CA LEU A 67 5.66 -33.87 9.79
C LEU A 67 6.63 -35.06 9.83
N VAL A 68 7.61 -35.09 8.93
CA VAL A 68 8.64 -36.14 8.91
C VAL A 68 9.49 -36.11 10.18
N SER A 69 9.89 -34.93 10.63
CA SER A 69 10.73 -34.71 11.81
C SER A 69 10.00 -34.94 13.14
N ALA A 70 8.70 -34.66 13.19
CA ALA A 70 7.84 -34.98 14.34
C ALA A 70 7.68 -36.49 14.51
N PHE A 71 7.64 -37.26 13.40
CA PHE A 71 7.77 -38.72 13.46
C PHE A 71 9.13 -39.17 14.01
N MET A 72 10.18 -38.34 13.88
CA MET A 72 11.50 -38.55 14.48
C MET A 72 11.63 -37.99 15.93
N GLY A 73 10.65 -37.22 16.41
CA GLY A 73 10.61 -36.68 17.78
C GLY A 73 11.36 -35.38 18.01
N GLU A 74 11.74 -34.63 16.97
CA GLU A 74 12.54 -33.41 17.10
C GLU A 74 11.68 -32.16 17.41
N LEU A 75 11.43 -31.90 18.70
CA LEU A 75 10.69 -30.72 19.16
C LEU A 75 11.41 -29.38 18.87
N THR A 76 12.71 -29.42 18.64
CA THR A 76 13.54 -28.23 18.36
C THR A 76 13.11 -27.53 17.07
N GLU A 77 12.77 -28.29 16.03
CA GLU A 77 12.37 -27.74 14.72
C GLU A 77 11.03 -27.01 14.80
N ALA A 78 10.07 -27.57 15.55
CA ALA A 78 8.77 -26.95 15.79
C ALA A 78 8.89 -25.57 16.47
N ILE A 79 9.77 -25.45 17.48
CA ILE A 79 9.99 -24.18 18.20
C ILE A 79 10.59 -23.11 17.27
N THR A 80 11.53 -23.48 16.40
CA THR A 80 12.14 -22.56 15.45
C THR A 80 11.11 -21.99 14.47
N ILE A 81 10.24 -22.83 13.90
CA ILE A 81 9.22 -22.40 12.94
C ILE A 81 8.21 -21.45 13.60
N VAL A 82 7.71 -21.80 14.78
CA VAL A 82 6.78 -20.94 15.54
C VAL A 82 7.40 -19.57 15.82
N SER A 83 8.68 -19.54 16.18
CA SER A 83 9.41 -18.29 16.44
C SER A 83 9.47 -17.40 15.19
N ILE A 84 9.73 -17.97 14.00
CA ILE A 84 9.76 -17.24 12.73
C ILE A 84 8.37 -16.66 12.39
N VAL A 85 7.30 -17.43 12.58
CA VAL A 85 5.93 -16.96 12.33
C VAL A 85 5.58 -15.77 13.21
N ILE A 86 5.91 -15.84 14.51
CA ILE A 86 5.70 -14.73 15.45
C ILE A 86 6.51 -13.49 15.01
N LEU A 87 7.77 -13.66 14.66
CA LEU A 87 8.62 -12.56 14.17
C LEU A 87 8.05 -11.91 12.90
N ASN A 88 7.57 -12.71 11.95
CA ASN A 88 6.94 -12.20 10.73
C ASN A 88 5.64 -11.44 11.03
N ALA A 89 4.82 -11.93 11.97
CA ALA A 89 3.61 -11.22 12.38
C ALA A 89 3.92 -9.87 13.02
N LEU A 90 4.93 -9.81 13.90
CA LEU A 90 5.40 -8.57 14.52
C LEU A 90 5.97 -7.60 13.48
N MET A 91 6.80 -8.09 12.55
CA MET A 91 7.31 -7.30 11.43
C MET A 91 6.17 -6.74 10.57
N GLY A 92 5.18 -7.56 10.21
CA GLY A 92 4.01 -7.12 9.46
C GLY A 92 3.24 -6.01 10.18
N PHE A 93 3.04 -6.15 11.49
CA PHE A 93 2.39 -5.12 12.31
C PHE A 93 3.20 -3.81 12.35
N ILE A 94 4.52 -3.89 12.54
CA ILE A 94 5.41 -2.72 12.56
C ILE A 94 5.44 -2.03 11.19
N GLN A 95 5.47 -2.80 10.10
CA GLN A 95 5.44 -2.28 8.73
C GLN A 95 4.12 -1.54 8.45
N GLU A 96 3.00 -2.10 8.89
CA GLU A 96 1.68 -1.47 8.75
C GLU A 96 1.62 -0.17 9.56
N TYR A 97 2.04 -0.21 10.82
CA TYR A 97 2.04 0.96 11.71
C TYR A 97 2.90 2.11 11.15
N ARG A 98 4.07 1.78 10.59
CA ARG A 98 4.94 2.77 9.94
C ARG A 98 4.30 3.35 8.67
N THR A 99 3.56 2.53 7.92
CA THR A 99 2.86 2.95 6.69
C THR A 99 1.69 3.88 7.02
N GLU A 100 0.88 3.55 8.03
CA GLU A 100 -0.20 4.44 8.54
C GLU A 100 0.37 5.79 8.94
N LYS A 101 1.44 5.82 9.73
CA LYS A 101 2.09 7.07 10.18
C LYS A 101 2.63 7.91 9.03
N THR A 102 3.06 7.27 7.93
CA THR A 102 3.55 7.98 6.74
C THR A 102 2.39 8.57 5.94
N MET A 103 1.28 7.84 5.83
CA MET A 103 0.05 8.34 5.18
C MET A 103 -0.61 9.47 5.98
N GLU A 104 -0.61 9.40 7.30
CA GLU A 104 -1.08 10.50 8.16
C GLU A 104 -0.24 11.77 7.95
N ARG A 105 1.08 11.63 7.87
CA ARG A 105 1.99 12.75 7.58
C ARG A 105 1.75 13.37 6.20
N LEU A 106 1.46 12.54 5.19
CA LEU A 106 1.12 13.01 3.85
C LEU A 106 -0.26 13.71 3.81
N LYS A 107 -1.28 13.15 4.48
CA LYS A 107 -2.60 13.79 4.63
C LYS A 107 -2.50 15.16 5.32
N GLY A 108 -1.62 15.31 6.31
CA GLY A 108 -1.35 16.58 6.99
C GLY A 108 -0.72 17.66 6.09
N TRP A 109 0.01 17.26 5.05
CA TRP A 109 0.53 18.17 4.03
C TRP A 109 -0.56 18.62 3.04
N GLN A 110 -1.42 17.69 2.59
CA GLN A 110 -2.49 18.01 1.65
C GLN A 110 -3.55 18.95 2.24
N ARG A 111 -3.91 18.79 3.52
CA ARG A 111 -4.95 19.61 4.17
C ARG A 111 -4.57 21.09 4.34
N ARG A 112 -3.28 21.44 4.30
CA ARG A 112 -2.82 22.84 4.38
C ARG A 112 -2.95 23.62 3.07
N GLN A 113 -3.12 22.94 1.94
CA GLN A 113 -3.21 23.56 0.61
C GLN A 113 -4.66 23.88 0.16
N LEU A 114 -5.68 23.43 0.91
CA LEU A 114 -7.10 23.64 0.57
C LEU A 114 -7.81 24.71 1.42
N LYS A 115 -7.07 25.47 2.24
CA LYS A 115 -7.59 26.66 2.93
C LYS A 115 -7.16 27.93 2.18
N TRP A 116 -7.78 28.17 1.03
CA TRP A 116 -7.89 29.50 0.42
C TRP A 116 -9.30 29.62 -0.16
#